data_AF-A0A0F0HCD4-F1
#
_entry.id   AF-A0A0F0HCD4-F1
#
_cell.length_a   1.000
_cell.length_b   1.000
_cell.length_c   1.000
_cell.angle_alpha   90.00
_cell.angle_beta   90.00
_cell.angle_gamma   90.00
#
_symmetry.space_group_name_H-M   'P 1'
#
loop_
_entity.id
_entity.type
_entity.pdbx_description
1 polymer ?
#
loop_
_entity_poly.entity_id
_entity_poly.type
_entity_poly.pdbx_seq_one_letter_code
_entity_poly.pdbx_strand_id
1 'polypeptide(L)'
;MKRTRTAALALATAAAALAPVLAQQATAAEGTYLQDPAGGEKAMKSMWTKDEMHKVEGQFRFHPGVQYKTVSRPGPAAAPDYERRSGDPSTLAWEPSYEFAWAVSDSTVVKKAVTVKEGEHPIVVHAVLRRADRSTVAEVHKELKGKPATGREKVAGGRRIACDTGEYTVEWSVTRSGYGTLTGSLNWNSSCEQYRTAFSRDHGKQS
;
A
#
# COMPACT_ATOMS: atom_id res chain seq x y z
N MET A 1 53.16 13.78 -50.60
CA MET A 1 53.20 15.12 -49.96
C MET A 1 54.06 15.05 -48.69
N LYS A 2 54.91 16.08 -48.50
CA LYS A 2 55.65 16.56 -47.31
C LYS A 2 55.53 15.72 -46.01
N ARG A 3 56.63 15.14 -45.50
CA ARG A 3 57.66 15.72 -44.61
C ARG A 3 57.14 16.22 -43.23
N THR A 4 57.49 15.41 -42.21
CA THR A 4 58.14 15.79 -40.93
C THR A 4 57.34 16.55 -39.86
N ARG A 5 57.16 15.97 -38.66
CA ARG A 5 57.99 16.24 -37.46
C ARG A 5 57.52 15.48 -36.21
N THR A 6 58.45 14.66 -35.73
CA THR A 6 58.73 14.23 -34.36
C THR A 6 58.66 15.38 -33.34
N ALA A 7 58.18 15.11 -32.12
CA ALA A 7 58.89 15.36 -30.86
C ALA A 7 58.06 14.90 -29.65
N ALA A 8 58.75 14.24 -28.73
CA ALA A 8 58.30 13.68 -27.47
C ALA A 8 58.36 14.68 -26.31
N LEU A 9 57.66 14.38 -25.21
CA LEU A 9 57.92 14.71 -23.79
C LEU A 9 56.76 14.07 -22.99
N ALA A 10 56.88 12.94 -22.29
CA ALA A 10 57.72 12.54 -21.17
C ALA A 10 57.44 13.30 -19.84
N LEU A 11 56.84 12.55 -18.90
CA LEU A 11 56.91 12.58 -17.43
C LEU A 11 56.24 13.74 -16.64
N ALA A 12 55.32 13.40 -15.72
CA ALA A 12 55.64 13.26 -14.28
C ALA A 12 54.39 13.07 -13.38
N THR A 13 54.41 11.97 -12.60
CA THR A 13 53.98 11.79 -11.20
C THR A 13 52.72 12.48 -10.63
N ALA A 14 51.77 11.66 -10.15
CA ALA A 14 51.20 11.81 -8.81
C ALA A 14 50.65 10.46 -8.30
N ALA A 15 51.29 9.91 -7.28
CA ALA A 15 50.71 8.87 -6.44
C ALA A 15 49.84 9.54 -5.38
N ALA A 16 48.58 9.11 -5.24
CA ALA A 16 47.80 9.36 -4.04
C ALA A 16 46.68 8.32 -3.88
N ALA A 17 46.85 7.50 -2.84
CA ALA A 17 45.84 6.99 -1.93
C ALA A 17 44.66 6.12 -2.44
N LEU A 18 44.69 4.89 -1.93
CA LEU A 18 43.55 4.01 -1.66
C LEU A 18 42.33 4.75 -1.08
N ALA A 19 41.17 4.58 -1.68
CA ALA A 19 39.91 4.36 -0.97
C ALA A 19 38.90 3.73 -1.94
N PRO A 20 38.32 2.55 -1.64
CA PRO A 20 37.13 2.09 -2.33
C PRO A 20 36.00 3.03 -1.93
N VAL A 21 35.62 3.94 -2.82
CA VAL A 21 34.35 4.67 -2.67
C VAL A 21 33.24 3.65 -2.94
N LEU A 22 32.90 2.94 -1.87
CA LEU A 22 31.58 2.34 -1.63
C LEU A 22 30.56 3.48 -1.59
N ALA A 23 30.34 4.15 -2.72
CA ALA A 23 29.11 4.88 -2.96
C ALA A 23 28.13 3.88 -3.58
N GLN A 24 27.76 2.88 -2.79
CA GLN A 24 26.53 2.16 -3.04
C GLN A 24 25.44 3.21 -2.83
N GLN A 25 24.96 3.75 -3.95
CA GLN A 25 23.84 4.66 -3.98
C GLN A 25 22.72 4.03 -3.14
N ALA A 26 22.44 4.63 -2.00
CA ALA A 26 21.19 4.41 -1.31
C ALA A 26 20.11 4.97 -2.22
N THR A 27 19.66 4.18 -3.18
CA THR A 27 18.37 4.37 -3.85
C THR A 27 17.31 4.04 -2.81
N ALA A 28 17.18 4.93 -1.83
CA ALA A 28 15.89 5.21 -1.26
C ALA A 28 15.00 5.56 -2.45
N ALA A 29 14.07 4.68 -2.79
CA ALA A 29 12.90 5.11 -3.53
C ALA A 29 12.18 6.12 -2.63
N GLU A 30 12.58 7.39 -2.73
CA GLU A 30 11.83 8.55 -2.27
C GLU A 30 10.55 8.63 -3.11
N GLY A 31 9.59 7.78 -2.77
CA GLY A 31 8.23 7.93 -3.23
C GLY A 31 7.59 9.07 -2.45
N THR A 32 7.56 10.26 -3.03
CA THR A 32 6.67 11.35 -2.59
C THR A 32 5.24 10.80 -2.55
N TYR A 33 4.66 10.70 -1.36
CA TYR A 33 3.39 10.02 -1.13
C TYR A 33 2.23 10.82 -1.73
N LEU A 34 1.69 10.35 -2.85
CA LEU A 34 0.43 10.84 -3.43
C LEU A 34 -0.74 10.50 -2.49
N GLN A 35 -1.59 11.52 -2.29
CA GLN A 35 -2.72 11.55 -1.37
C GLN A 35 -3.65 10.32 -1.48
N ASP A 36 -4.06 9.76 -0.33
CA ASP A 36 -5.16 8.80 -0.25
C ASP A 36 -6.49 9.53 0.04
N PRO A 37 -7.49 9.49 -0.87
CA PRO A 37 -8.79 10.13 -0.64
C PRO A 37 -9.60 9.52 0.50
N ALA A 38 -9.22 8.35 1.05
CA ALA A 38 -9.93 7.66 2.13
C ALA A 38 -9.46 8.01 3.55
N GLY A 39 -8.52 8.95 3.73
CA GLY A 39 -8.08 9.37 5.07
C GLY A 39 -7.20 8.36 5.81
N GLY A 40 -6.43 7.54 5.09
CA GLY A 40 -5.52 6.55 5.68
C GLY A 40 -4.44 7.13 6.61
N GLU A 41 -3.79 6.26 7.40
CA GLU A 41 -2.67 6.65 8.26
C GLU A 41 -1.50 7.17 7.39
N LYS A 42 -1.27 8.49 7.47
CA LYS A 42 -0.31 9.20 6.60
C LYS A 42 1.15 8.99 6.99
N ALA A 43 1.41 8.54 8.22
CA ALA A 43 2.75 8.32 8.76
C ALA A 43 2.96 6.84 9.08
N MET A 44 4.19 6.35 8.85
CA MET A 44 4.61 5.03 9.33
C MET A 44 4.56 5.00 10.85
N LYS A 45 3.74 4.11 11.42
CA LYS A 45 3.83 3.77 12.83
C LYS A 45 5.12 2.99 13.05
N SER A 46 5.70 3.12 14.23
CA SER A 46 6.88 2.35 14.58
C SER A 46 6.85 1.90 16.03
N MET A 47 7.47 0.76 16.26
CA MET A 47 7.76 0.26 17.60
C MET A 47 9.16 -0.32 17.64
N TRP A 48 9.81 -0.18 18.78
CA TRP A 48 10.97 -0.96 19.12
C TRP A 48 10.52 -2.24 19.83
N THR A 49 11.23 -3.33 19.61
CA THR A 49 11.08 -4.56 20.38
C THR A 49 11.60 -4.36 21.81
N LYS A 50 11.21 -5.28 22.71
CA LYS A 50 11.58 -5.21 24.13
C LYS A 50 13.09 -5.25 24.38
N ASP A 51 13.83 -5.93 23.51
CA ASP A 51 15.30 -5.97 23.57
C ASP A 51 15.97 -4.68 23.07
N GLU A 52 15.20 -3.73 22.54
CA GLU A 52 15.67 -2.49 21.90
C GLU A 52 16.63 -2.69 20.73
N MET A 53 16.75 -3.91 20.24
CA MET A 53 17.64 -4.28 19.14
C MET A 53 16.91 -4.33 17.80
N HIS A 54 15.58 -4.37 17.79
CA HIS A 54 14.81 -4.49 16.57
C HIS A 54 13.74 -3.41 16.49
N LYS A 55 13.54 -2.84 15.31
CA LYS A 55 12.47 -1.88 15.03
C LYS A 55 11.55 -2.48 13.99
N VAL A 56 10.25 -2.32 14.22
CA VAL A 56 9.21 -2.64 13.24
C VAL A 56 8.48 -1.35 12.93
N GLU A 57 8.47 -0.97 11.66
CA GLU A 57 7.72 0.14 11.12
C GLU A 57 6.65 -0.41 10.18
N GLY A 58 5.47 0.18 10.22
CA GLY A 58 4.34 -0.27 9.42
C GLY A 58 3.42 0.87 9.04
N GLN A 59 2.86 0.76 7.85
CA GLN A 59 1.80 1.62 7.35
C GLN A 59 0.72 0.75 6.73
N PHE A 60 -0.51 1.21 6.84
CA PHE A 60 -1.67 0.50 6.37
C PHE A 60 -2.56 1.39 5.52
N ARG A 61 -3.07 0.82 4.43
CA ARG A 61 -4.08 1.44 3.58
C ARG A 61 -5.23 0.48 3.33
N PHE A 62 -6.44 0.98 3.55
CA PHE A 62 -7.66 0.25 3.30
C PHE A 62 -8.27 0.67 1.96
N HIS A 63 -8.65 -0.31 1.15
CA HIS A 63 -9.30 -0.09 -0.14
C HIS A 63 -10.67 -0.76 -0.11
N PRO A 64 -11.77 -0.02 0.11
CA PRO A 64 -13.10 -0.62 0.24
C PRO A 64 -13.57 -1.31 -1.05
N GLY A 65 -13.29 -0.72 -2.22
CA GLY A 65 -13.54 -1.28 -3.57
C GLY A 65 -15.01 -1.58 -3.87
N VAL A 66 -15.57 -1.14 -4.99
CA VAL A 66 -16.97 -1.47 -5.34
C VAL A 66 -17.02 -2.51 -6.45
N GLN A 67 -17.92 -3.48 -6.33
CA GLN A 67 -18.27 -4.44 -7.38
C GLN A 67 -19.76 -4.38 -7.71
N TYR A 68 -20.08 -4.46 -9.00
CA TYR A 68 -21.44 -4.56 -9.52
C TYR A 68 -21.43 -5.20 -10.91
N LYS A 69 -22.54 -5.82 -11.30
CA LYS A 69 -22.82 -6.21 -12.69
C LYS A 69 -23.46 -5.04 -13.44
N THR A 70 -23.39 -5.08 -14.76
CA THR A 70 -24.09 -4.12 -15.62
C THR A 70 -25.37 -4.73 -16.18
N VAL A 71 -26.38 -3.90 -16.40
CA VAL A 71 -27.65 -4.25 -17.04
C VAL A 71 -27.98 -3.23 -18.13
N SER A 72 -28.61 -3.69 -19.20
CA SER A 72 -29.17 -2.81 -20.23
C SER A 72 -30.38 -2.07 -19.66
N ARG A 73 -30.47 -0.78 -19.95
CA ARG A 73 -31.61 0.09 -19.60
C ARG A 73 -31.99 0.94 -20.81
N PRO A 74 -33.24 1.39 -20.90
CA PRO A 74 -33.61 2.40 -21.89
C PRO A 74 -32.70 3.63 -21.76
N GLY A 75 -32.13 4.03 -22.90
CA GLY A 75 -31.42 5.27 -23.10
C GLY A 75 -32.40 6.44 -23.20
N PRO A 76 -31.89 7.68 -23.22
CA PRO A 76 -32.70 8.86 -23.54
C PRO A 76 -33.39 8.69 -24.90
N ALA A 77 -34.62 9.17 -25.05
CA ALA A 77 -35.39 9.03 -26.30
C ALA A 77 -34.68 9.64 -27.53
N ALA A 78 -33.76 10.58 -27.31
CA ALA A 78 -32.96 11.24 -28.33
C ALA A 78 -31.58 10.59 -28.58
N ALA A 79 -31.24 9.51 -27.87
CA ALA A 79 -29.97 8.81 -28.06
C ALA A 79 -30.01 7.93 -29.34
N PRO A 80 -28.91 7.85 -30.12
CA PRO A 80 -28.84 7.00 -31.32
C PRO A 80 -29.08 5.52 -31.01
N ASP A 81 -28.63 5.08 -29.82
CA ASP A 81 -28.84 3.76 -29.27
C ASP A 81 -29.88 3.85 -28.15
N TYR A 82 -31.03 3.18 -28.32
CA TYR A 82 -32.11 3.14 -27.31
C TYR A 82 -31.69 2.37 -26.03
N GLU A 83 -30.53 1.73 -26.01
CA GLU A 83 -30.03 0.99 -24.85
C GLU A 83 -28.74 1.59 -24.28
N ARG A 84 -28.74 1.87 -22.98
CA ARG A 84 -27.55 2.23 -22.20
C ARG A 84 -27.19 1.12 -21.23
N ARG A 85 -25.90 0.91 -20.99
CA ARG A 85 -25.42 0.04 -19.89
C ARG A 85 -25.33 0.84 -18.60
N SER A 86 -25.96 0.34 -17.54
CA SER A 86 -25.92 0.92 -16.20
C SER A 86 -25.62 -0.16 -15.16
N GLY A 87 -25.09 0.22 -14.00
CA GLY A 87 -24.91 -0.72 -12.90
C GLY A 87 -26.23 -1.32 -12.44
N ASP A 88 -26.20 -2.58 -12.04
CA ASP A 88 -27.31 -3.24 -11.37
C ASP A 88 -27.19 -3.00 -9.86
N PRO A 89 -28.05 -2.17 -9.26
CA PRO A 89 -27.99 -1.86 -7.84
C PRO A 89 -28.22 -3.11 -6.96
N SER A 90 -28.88 -4.16 -7.47
CA SER A 90 -29.10 -5.41 -6.72
C SER A 90 -27.82 -6.23 -6.56
N THR A 91 -26.81 -6.00 -7.39
CA THR A 91 -25.53 -6.71 -7.37
C THR A 91 -24.41 -5.92 -6.69
N LEU A 92 -24.75 -4.73 -6.19
CA LEU A 92 -23.80 -3.81 -5.61
C LEU A 92 -23.24 -4.34 -4.28
N ALA A 93 -21.92 -4.47 -4.21
CA ALA A 93 -21.21 -4.91 -3.01
C ALA A 93 -19.90 -4.16 -2.86
N TRP A 94 -19.39 -4.06 -1.64
CA TRP A 94 -17.99 -3.71 -1.42
C TRP A 94 -17.12 -4.96 -1.55
N GLU A 95 -15.90 -4.79 -2.05
CA GLU A 95 -14.87 -5.80 -2.16
C GLU A 95 -13.56 -5.24 -1.58
N PRO A 96 -13.40 -5.33 -0.24
CA PRO A 96 -12.27 -4.75 0.43
C PRO A 96 -10.95 -5.41 0.02
N SER A 97 -9.90 -4.60 -0.03
CA SER A 97 -8.51 -5.04 -0.07
C SER A 97 -7.65 -4.19 0.86
N TYR A 98 -6.54 -4.76 1.30
CA TYR A 98 -5.72 -4.28 2.39
C TYR A 98 -4.29 -4.16 1.92
N GLU A 99 -3.70 -2.99 1.97
CA GLU A 99 -2.32 -2.78 1.58
C GLU A 99 -1.47 -2.49 2.82
N PHE A 100 -0.46 -3.32 3.02
CA PHE A 100 0.48 -3.23 4.11
C PHE A 100 1.83 -2.79 3.54
N ALA A 101 2.45 -1.81 4.18
CA ALA A 101 3.86 -1.50 3.97
C ALA A 101 4.61 -1.70 5.28
N TRP A 102 5.84 -2.18 5.19
CA TRP A 102 6.68 -2.44 6.35
C TRP A 102 8.13 -1.99 6.11
N ALA A 103 8.79 -1.67 7.21
CA ALA A 103 10.24 -1.65 7.30
C ALA A 103 10.65 -2.27 8.63
N VAL A 104 11.45 -3.33 8.59
CA VAL A 104 12.09 -3.92 9.76
C VAL A 104 13.56 -3.58 9.76
N SER A 105 14.10 -3.27 10.93
CA SER A 105 15.51 -2.96 11.06
C SER A 105 16.12 -3.55 12.30
N ASP A 106 17.38 -3.93 12.19
CA ASP A 106 18.19 -4.46 13.29
C ASP A 106 19.19 -3.40 13.71
N SER A 107 19.33 -3.20 15.02
CA SER A 107 20.30 -2.27 15.55
C SER A 107 21.67 -2.96 15.63
N THR A 108 22.70 -2.31 15.11
CA THR A 108 24.07 -2.83 15.14
C THR A 108 24.83 -2.42 16.40
N VAL A 109 24.24 -1.53 17.22
CA VAL A 109 24.80 -1.05 18.48
C VAL A 109 23.70 -1.06 19.53
N VAL A 110 24.01 -1.52 20.74
CA VAL A 110 23.11 -1.39 21.89
C VAL A 110 22.71 0.09 22.03
N LYS A 111 21.40 0.41 22.05
CA LYS A 111 20.78 1.75 22.14
C LYS A 111 20.36 2.45 20.84
N LYS A 112 19.75 1.75 19.86
CA LYS A 112 18.94 2.38 18.79
C LYS A 112 19.68 3.36 17.86
N ALA A 113 21.01 3.40 17.91
CA ALA A 113 21.80 4.48 17.31
C ALA A 113 22.10 4.26 15.82
N VAL A 114 22.27 3.01 15.41
CA VAL A 114 22.52 2.62 14.02
C VAL A 114 21.62 1.43 13.72
N THR A 115 20.84 1.52 12.65
CA THR A 115 19.90 0.48 12.22
C THR A 115 20.18 0.08 10.78
N VAL A 116 20.22 -1.22 10.51
CA VAL A 116 20.33 -1.79 9.17
C VAL A 116 19.00 -2.41 8.75
N LYS A 117 18.62 -2.20 7.49
CA LYS A 117 17.37 -2.72 6.88
C LYS A 117 17.73 -3.73 5.79
N GLU A 118 18.34 -4.84 6.20
CA GLU A 118 18.89 -5.84 5.29
C GLU A 118 18.31 -7.22 5.55
N GLY A 119 18.46 -8.11 4.57
CA GLY A 119 18.02 -9.50 4.65
C GLY A 119 16.52 -9.72 4.42
N GLU A 120 16.14 -10.99 4.51
CA GLU A 120 14.76 -11.44 4.41
C GLU A 120 14.21 -11.78 5.79
N HIS A 121 12.97 -11.38 6.05
CA HIS A 121 12.34 -11.53 7.36
C HIS A 121 10.94 -12.17 7.21
N PRO A 122 10.55 -13.08 8.12
CA PRO A 122 9.20 -13.62 8.14
C PRO A 122 8.22 -12.56 8.68
N ILE A 123 7.44 -11.97 7.77
CA ILE A 123 6.44 -10.94 8.10
C ILE A 123 5.05 -11.57 8.08
N VAL A 124 4.27 -11.35 9.13
CA VAL A 124 2.84 -11.73 9.16
C VAL A 124 2.02 -10.45 9.14
N VAL A 125 1.11 -10.35 8.17
CA VAL A 125 0.16 -9.24 8.07
C VAL A 125 -1.24 -9.72 8.39
N HIS A 126 -1.99 -8.90 9.10
CA HIS A 126 -3.35 -9.21 9.52
C HIS A 126 -4.21 -7.96 9.50
N ALA A 127 -5.45 -8.09 9.03
CA ALA A 127 -6.44 -7.03 9.14
C ALA A 127 -7.83 -7.61 9.37
N VAL A 128 -8.62 -6.93 10.19
CA VAL A 128 -10.00 -7.27 10.54
C VAL A 128 -10.86 -6.05 10.31
N LEU A 129 -11.87 -6.20 9.44
CA LEU A 129 -12.92 -5.22 9.27
C LEU A 129 -14.08 -5.57 10.23
N ARG A 130 -14.37 -4.65 11.15
CA ARG A 130 -15.44 -4.76 12.14
C ARG A 130 -16.53 -3.72 11.89
N ARG A 131 -17.76 -4.07 12.25
CA ARG A 131 -18.86 -3.11 12.41
C ARG A 131 -18.75 -2.36 13.73
N ALA A 132 -19.58 -1.33 13.91
CA ALA A 132 -19.73 -0.61 15.16
C ALA A 132 -20.06 -1.51 16.39
N ASP A 133 -20.79 -2.61 16.19
CA ASP A 133 -21.06 -3.63 17.23
C ASP A 133 -19.87 -4.57 17.52
N ARG A 134 -18.72 -4.30 16.88
CA ARG A 134 -17.48 -5.08 16.88
C ARG A 134 -17.57 -6.47 16.24
N SER A 135 -18.69 -6.83 15.61
CA SER A 135 -18.79 -8.06 14.84
C SER A 135 -17.81 -8.04 13.65
N THR A 136 -17.15 -9.16 13.41
CA THR A 136 -16.20 -9.32 12.30
C THR A 136 -16.96 -9.50 10.99
N VAL A 137 -16.63 -8.69 10.00
CA VAL A 137 -17.24 -8.72 8.65
C VAL A 137 -16.31 -9.41 7.67
N ALA A 138 -15.04 -9.05 7.71
CA ALA A 138 -13.98 -9.64 6.91
C ALA A 138 -12.69 -9.67 7.72
N GLU A 139 -11.86 -10.68 7.48
CA GLU A 139 -10.59 -10.87 8.14
C GLU A 139 -9.60 -11.47 7.14
N VAL A 140 -8.37 -10.96 7.15
CA VAL A 140 -7.26 -11.50 6.40
C VAL A 140 -6.10 -11.75 7.33
N HIS A 141 -5.46 -12.91 7.17
CA HIS A 141 -4.23 -13.27 7.84
C HIS A 141 -3.31 -13.88 6.79
N LYS A 142 -2.12 -13.31 6.60
CA LYS A 142 -1.18 -13.79 5.59
C LYS A 142 0.24 -13.76 6.12
N GLU A 143 0.89 -14.92 6.10
CA GLU A 143 2.32 -15.04 6.32
C GLU A 143 3.07 -14.79 5.00
N LEU A 144 4.04 -13.88 5.05
CA LEU A 144 4.89 -13.49 3.94
C LEU A 144 6.32 -13.95 4.23
N LYS A 145 6.66 -15.14 3.72
CA LYS A 145 8.00 -15.73 3.84
C LYS A 145 8.94 -15.16 2.79
N GLY A 146 10.23 -15.04 3.13
CA GLY A 146 11.29 -14.59 2.22
C GLY A 146 11.11 -13.17 1.70
N LYS A 147 10.47 -12.29 2.49
CA LYS A 147 10.28 -10.89 2.08
C LYS A 147 11.44 -10.03 2.54
N PRO A 148 11.87 -9.04 1.74
CA PRO A 148 12.90 -8.10 2.13
C PRO A 148 12.49 -7.29 3.38
N ALA A 149 13.50 -6.78 4.09
CA ALA A 149 13.34 -5.95 5.28
C ALA A 149 12.39 -4.74 5.05
N THR A 150 12.32 -4.21 3.83
CA THR A 150 11.35 -3.19 3.42
C THR A 150 10.46 -3.74 2.32
N GLY A 151 9.16 -3.48 2.39
CA GLY A 151 8.26 -3.96 1.36
C GLY A 151 6.84 -3.44 1.47
N ARG A 152 6.05 -3.80 0.46
CA ARG A 152 4.63 -3.50 0.37
C ARG A 152 3.90 -4.68 -0.26
N GLU A 153 2.74 -5.02 0.29
CA GLU A 153 1.90 -6.10 -0.21
C GLU A 153 0.44 -5.69 -0.12
N LYS A 154 -0.27 -5.81 -1.24
CA LYS A 154 -1.72 -5.71 -1.28
C LYS A 154 -2.34 -7.09 -1.16
N VAL A 155 -3.20 -7.28 -0.18
CA VAL A 155 -3.90 -8.51 0.16
C VAL A 155 -5.39 -8.30 -0.12
N ALA A 156 -5.96 -9.17 -0.95
CA ALA A 156 -7.40 -9.16 -1.19
C ALA A 156 -8.15 -9.57 0.09
N GLY A 157 -9.28 -8.91 0.40
CA GLY A 157 -10.13 -9.29 1.53
C GLY A 157 -10.87 -10.60 1.34
N GLY A 158 -10.93 -11.11 0.10
CA GLY A 158 -11.50 -12.42 -0.24
C GLY A 158 -13.01 -12.54 -0.03
N ARG A 159 -13.68 -11.46 0.40
CA ARG A 159 -15.09 -11.47 0.75
C ARG A 159 -15.79 -10.22 0.23
N ARG A 160 -16.92 -10.43 -0.44
CA ARG A 160 -17.87 -9.37 -0.77
C ARG A 160 -18.71 -9.07 0.46
N ILE A 161 -18.86 -7.78 0.78
CA ILE A 161 -19.68 -7.32 1.89
C ILE A 161 -20.81 -6.46 1.35
N ALA A 162 -21.92 -6.40 2.08
CA ALA A 162 -23.08 -5.63 1.67
C ALA A 162 -22.68 -4.17 1.42
N CYS A 163 -23.15 -3.59 0.31
CA CYS A 163 -22.99 -2.16 0.07
C CYS A 163 -24.01 -1.40 0.91
N ASP A 164 -23.74 -1.27 2.21
CA ASP A 164 -24.55 -0.56 3.19
C ASP A 164 -23.94 0.80 3.56
N THR A 165 -24.69 1.56 4.36
CA THR A 165 -24.20 2.80 4.98
C THR A 165 -23.99 2.53 6.46
N GLY A 166 -22.82 2.85 7.00
CA GLY A 166 -22.53 2.60 8.41
C GLY A 166 -21.08 2.80 8.78
N GLU A 167 -20.82 2.79 10.09
CA GLU A 167 -19.48 2.93 10.66
C GLU A 167 -18.80 1.57 10.78
N TYR A 168 -17.55 1.54 10.34
CA TYR A 168 -16.67 0.39 10.40
C TYR A 168 -15.33 0.78 10.99
N THR A 169 -14.64 -0.20 11.56
CA THR A 169 -13.26 -0.07 11.99
C THR A 169 -12.44 -1.19 11.37
N VAL A 170 -11.31 -0.82 10.77
CA VAL A 170 -10.31 -1.75 10.28
C VAL A 170 -9.17 -1.80 11.29
N GLU A 171 -9.10 -2.88 12.05
CA GLU A 171 -7.95 -3.21 12.89
C GLU A 171 -6.90 -3.87 12.00
N TRP A 172 -5.63 -3.51 12.17
CA TRP A 172 -4.55 -4.08 11.37
C TRP A 172 -3.31 -4.34 12.21
N SER A 173 -2.48 -5.28 11.76
CA SER A 173 -1.17 -5.51 12.35
C SER A 173 -0.12 -5.96 11.33
N VAL A 174 1.12 -5.62 11.64
CA VAL A 174 2.34 -6.11 10.98
C VAL A 174 3.21 -6.75 12.05
N THR A 175 3.46 -8.03 11.94
CA THR A 175 4.27 -8.81 12.87
C THR A 175 5.56 -9.23 12.22
N ARG A 176 6.67 -8.95 12.89
CA ARG A 176 7.94 -9.61 12.61
C ARG A 176 8.04 -10.83 13.51
N SER A 177 7.99 -12.02 12.92
CA SER A 177 7.88 -13.27 13.68
C SER A 177 9.09 -13.45 14.60
N GLY A 178 8.84 -13.79 15.86
CA GLY A 178 9.87 -13.92 16.90
C GLY A 178 10.24 -12.63 17.64
N TYR A 179 9.76 -11.47 17.17
CA TYR A 179 10.22 -10.17 17.66
C TYR A 179 9.10 -9.29 18.22
N GLY A 180 8.05 -9.04 17.43
CA GLY A 180 6.96 -8.18 17.89
C GLY A 180 5.91 -7.88 16.83
N THR A 181 4.80 -7.33 17.30
CA THR A 181 3.61 -7.01 16.50
C THR A 181 3.26 -5.54 16.65
N LEU A 182 3.33 -4.81 15.54
CA LEU A 182 2.84 -3.44 15.42
C LEU A 182 1.37 -3.47 15.05
N THR A 183 0.53 -2.72 15.76
CA THR A 183 -0.92 -2.66 15.52
C THR A 183 -1.40 -1.26 15.19
N GLY A 184 -2.55 -1.17 14.54
CA GLY A 184 -3.25 0.08 14.30
C GLY A 184 -4.73 -0.14 14.01
N SER A 185 -5.44 0.97 13.86
CA SER A 185 -6.87 0.99 13.62
C SER A 185 -7.24 2.18 12.74
N LEU A 186 -8.09 1.95 11.75
CA LEU A 186 -8.63 2.98 10.85
C LEU A 186 -10.15 2.94 10.89
N ASN A 187 -10.78 4.09 11.09
CA ASN A 187 -12.24 4.19 10.96
C ASN A 187 -12.62 4.39 9.50
N TRP A 188 -13.69 3.73 9.07
CA TRP A 188 -14.25 3.86 7.74
C TRP A 188 -15.77 4.01 7.82
N ASN A 189 -16.26 5.16 7.36
CA ASN A 189 -17.69 5.39 7.21
C ASN A 189 -18.09 4.96 5.79
N SER A 190 -18.69 3.78 5.70
CA SER A 190 -19.22 3.24 4.46
C SER A 190 -20.44 4.05 4.03
N SER A 191 -20.50 4.43 2.75
CA SER A 191 -21.71 4.98 2.13
C SER A 191 -21.80 4.53 0.68
N CYS A 192 -22.89 3.85 0.34
CA CYS A 192 -23.19 3.40 -1.01
C CYS A 192 -24.19 4.29 -1.77
N GLU A 193 -24.61 5.40 -1.16
CA GLU A 193 -25.69 6.23 -1.68
C GLU A 193 -25.35 6.81 -3.06
N GLN A 194 -24.09 7.21 -3.26
CA GLN A 194 -23.63 7.72 -4.55
C GLN A 194 -23.79 6.67 -5.65
N TYR A 195 -23.39 5.41 -5.39
CA TYR A 195 -23.54 4.31 -6.35
C TYR A 195 -24.99 3.93 -6.57
N ARG A 196 -25.81 3.87 -5.52
CA ARG A 196 -27.25 3.59 -5.63
C ARG A 196 -27.98 4.66 -6.45
N THR A 197 -27.62 5.93 -6.25
CA THR A 197 -28.16 7.05 -7.03
C THR A 197 -27.74 6.92 -8.49
N ALA A 198 -26.45 6.67 -8.75
CA ALA A 198 -25.91 6.48 -10.11
C ALA A 198 -26.56 5.30 -10.85
N PHE A 199 -26.97 4.26 -10.13
CA PHE A 199 -27.58 3.05 -10.68
C PHE A 199 -29.11 3.04 -10.61
N SER A 200 -29.73 4.14 -10.16
CA SER A 200 -31.18 4.28 -10.12
C SER A 200 -31.77 4.34 -11.54
N ARG A 201 -33.05 3.97 -11.69
CA ARG A 201 -33.72 3.93 -13.00
C ARG A 201 -33.88 5.31 -13.61
N ASP A 202 -33.98 6.34 -12.77
CA ASP A 202 -34.29 7.70 -13.17
C ASP A 202 -33.03 8.56 -13.35
N HIS A 203 -31.86 8.06 -12.94
CA HIS A 203 -30.61 8.79 -13.15
C HIS A 203 -30.30 8.93 -14.65
N GLY A 204 -30.22 10.19 -15.10
CA GLY A 204 -29.96 10.56 -16.49
C GLY A 204 -31.20 10.63 -17.39
N LYS A 205 -32.42 10.49 -16.86
CA LYS A 205 -33.63 10.86 -17.61
C LYS A 205 -33.72 12.39 -17.66
N GLN A 206 -33.53 12.98 -18.84
CA GLN A 206 -33.96 14.35 -19.10
C GLN A 206 -35.48 14.30 -19.31
N SER A 207 -36.22 15.08 -18.51
CA SER A 207 -37.66 15.33 -18.67
C SER A 207 -37.96 16.07 -19.96
#